data_AF-A0A327PCM0-F1
#
_entry.id   AF-A0A327PCM0-F1
#
_cell.length_a   1.000
_cell.length_b   1.000
_cell.length_c   1.000
_cell.angle_alpha   90.00
_cell.angle_beta   90.00
_cell.angle_gamma   90.00
#
_symmetry.space_group_name_H-M   'P 1'
#
loop_
_entity.id
_entity.type
_entity.pdbx_description
1 polymer ?
#
loop_
_entity_poly.entity_id
_entity_poly.type
_entity_poly.pdbx_seq_one_letter_code
_entity_poly.pdbx_strand_id
1 'polypeptide(L)'
;MNLKSTFMRNTLLFSFVLLSQFCFGQLKSVKGNWVSEKNETLSISDTTNNDNHLASNGNSRNLYIEFLNDILSFQERFYSSSDNYKKLNVVKYDLKIEEVNDSLLIATPVSEASKRLFKSSEAITFFNQEFIQDSSFVFEKLTFHTSACFGSCPVIHLEISSDKTLKYSSNFYKEKSFNETDTARSGNFTGTLSDKLFDELRDLIIQSKITALQGGQNQMLCCDGAIKTIILYHNGLRTYYKVMFEPRILRELISFLTTIDQNVDLKKVEEKFSLER
;
A
#
# COMPACT_ATOMS: atom_id res chain seq x y z
N MET A 1 38.68 33.31 62.16
CA MET A 1 38.98 32.77 60.81
C MET A 1 38.31 31.41 60.72
N ASN A 2 37.15 31.32 60.04
CA ASN A 2 36.56 30.08 59.51
C ASN A 2 35.26 30.43 58.76
N LEU A 3 35.31 30.42 57.43
CA LEU A 3 34.14 30.40 56.56
C LEU A 3 33.73 28.93 56.35
N LYS A 4 32.43 28.62 56.50
CA LYS A 4 31.84 27.44 55.87
C LYS A 4 30.55 27.82 55.14
N SER A 5 30.72 27.84 53.81
CA SER A 5 29.78 27.54 52.73
C SER A 5 28.52 26.77 53.12
N THR A 6 27.36 27.27 52.68
CA THR A 6 26.17 26.43 52.39
C THR A 6 25.30 27.14 51.36
N PHE A 7 25.61 26.94 50.07
CA PHE A 7 24.70 27.25 48.98
C PHE A 7 24.94 26.24 47.86
N MET A 8 24.09 25.21 47.77
CA MET A 8 23.73 24.51 46.54
C MET A 8 23.01 23.21 46.89
N ARG A 9 21.69 23.23 46.77
CA ARG A 9 20.90 22.02 46.56
C ARG A 9 19.57 22.45 45.96
N ASN A 10 19.48 22.48 44.63
CA ASN A 10 18.24 22.34 43.85
C ASN A 10 18.52 22.61 42.36
N THR A 11 19.27 21.73 41.71
CA THR A 11 19.34 21.72 40.23
C THR A 11 19.71 20.33 39.73
N LEU A 12 18.83 19.34 39.93
CA LEU A 12 19.03 18.00 39.36
C LEU A 12 17.70 17.22 39.34
N LEU A 13 16.71 17.73 38.63
CA LEU A 13 15.47 16.97 38.36
C LEU A 13 14.70 17.42 37.11
N PHE A 14 15.31 18.19 36.19
CA PHE A 14 14.67 18.64 34.95
C PHE A 14 15.23 18.00 33.67
N SER A 15 16.30 17.21 33.74
CA SER A 15 16.99 16.68 32.56
C SER A 15 16.52 15.30 32.09
N PHE A 16 15.66 14.61 32.84
CA PHE A 16 15.24 13.23 32.51
C PHE A 16 13.92 13.15 31.72
N VAL A 17 13.12 14.23 31.70
CA VAL A 17 11.81 14.25 31.02
C VAL A 17 11.94 14.64 29.53
N LEU A 18 13.02 15.32 29.15
CA LEU A 18 13.24 15.71 27.75
C LEU A 18 13.75 14.57 26.86
N LEU A 19 14.45 13.57 27.41
CA LEU A 19 15.03 12.48 26.62
C LEU A 19 14.02 11.40 26.18
N SER A 20 12.88 11.27 26.85
CA SER A 20 11.84 10.29 26.47
C SER A 20 10.93 10.77 25.34
N GLN A 21 10.87 12.08 25.08
CA GLN A 21 10.02 12.65 24.01
C GLN A 21 10.63 12.47 22.61
N PHE A 22 11.96 12.37 22.49
CA PHE A 22 12.63 12.26 21.19
C PHE A 22 12.42 10.90 20.51
N CYS A 23 12.39 9.80 21.28
CA CYS A 23 12.29 8.45 20.71
C CYS A 23 10.89 8.15 20.15
N PHE A 24 9.83 8.65 20.82
CA PHE A 24 8.45 8.48 20.34
C PHE A 24 8.09 9.43 19.18
N GLY A 25 8.70 10.62 19.12
CA GLY A 25 8.49 11.58 18.03
C GLY A 25 8.99 11.07 16.68
N GLN A 26 10.18 10.47 16.64
CA GLN A 26 10.76 9.87 15.44
C GLN A 26 9.91 8.70 14.90
N LEU A 27 9.25 7.94 15.79
CA LEU A 27 8.39 6.83 15.37
C LEU A 27 7.10 7.31 14.69
N LYS A 28 6.58 8.48 15.08
CA LYS A 28 5.36 9.03 14.45
C LYS A 28 5.66 9.51 13.03
N SER A 29 6.81 10.12 12.78
CA SER A 29 7.15 10.71 11.48
C SER A 29 7.47 9.69 10.38
N VAL A 30 7.84 8.46 10.75
CA VAL A 30 8.19 7.38 9.81
C VAL A 30 6.99 6.49 9.44
N LYS A 31 5.86 6.60 10.13
CA LYS A 31 4.64 5.85 9.78
C LYS A 31 4.10 6.31 8.43
N GLY A 32 3.61 5.36 7.64
CA GLY A 32 3.04 5.63 6.33
C GLY A 32 3.43 4.60 5.29
N ASN A 33 2.94 4.82 4.07
CA ASN A 33 3.33 4.10 2.87
C ASN A 33 4.31 4.96 2.11
N TRP A 34 5.52 4.47 1.87
CA TRP A 34 6.53 5.23 1.15
C TRP A 34 6.99 4.49 -0.08
N VAL A 35 7.26 5.25 -1.14
CA VAL A 35 7.63 4.73 -2.45
C VAL A 35 8.78 5.51 -3.06
N SER A 36 9.75 4.80 -3.64
CA SER A 36 10.84 5.42 -4.39
C SER A 36 10.48 5.64 -5.86
N GLU A 37 11.30 6.39 -6.59
CA GLU A 37 11.15 6.54 -8.05
C GLU A 37 11.17 5.18 -8.79
N LYS A 38 11.93 4.21 -8.26
CA LYS A 38 12.07 2.85 -8.80
C LYS A 38 10.96 1.91 -8.33
N ASN A 39 9.89 2.42 -7.70
CA ASN A 39 8.77 1.66 -7.13
C ASN A 39 9.20 0.64 -6.06
N GLU A 40 10.28 0.94 -5.33
CA GLU A 40 10.56 0.25 -4.07
C GLU A 40 9.59 0.79 -3.04
N THR A 41 9.05 -0.09 -2.19
CA THR A 41 8.03 0.30 -1.22
C THR A 41 8.40 -0.12 0.19
N LEU A 42 8.02 0.74 1.13
CA LEU A 42 8.01 0.43 2.55
C LEU A 42 6.67 0.87 3.16
N SER A 43 6.09 0.04 4.01
CA SER A 43 4.84 0.36 4.72
C SER A 43 5.06 0.13 6.20
N ILE A 44 4.81 1.17 6.99
CA ILE A 44 5.00 1.20 8.44
C ILE A 44 3.68 1.58 9.07
N SER A 45 2.93 0.59 9.54
CA SER A 45 1.60 0.76 10.16
C SER A 45 1.74 0.76 11.68
N ASP A 46 2.39 -0.27 12.21
CA ASP A 46 2.46 -0.56 13.63
C ASP A 46 3.75 -1.33 13.97
N THR A 47 4.52 -0.81 14.93
CA THR A 47 5.75 -1.46 15.40
C THR A 47 5.51 -2.62 16.34
N THR A 48 4.27 -2.86 16.77
CA THR A 48 3.94 -3.94 17.71
C THR A 48 3.64 -5.28 17.02
N ASN A 49 3.46 -5.27 15.69
CA ASN A 49 3.12 -6.46 14.91
C ASN A 49 4.00 -6.59 13.65
N ASN A 50 3.68 -7.58 12.80
CA ASN A 50 4.40 -7.87 11.56
C ASN A 50 3.68 -7.38 10.30
N ASP A 51 2.67 -6.51 10.40
CA ASP A 51 1.96 -5.93 9.24
C ASP A 51 2.70 -4.71 8.65
N ASN A 52 4.03 -4.77 8.70
CA ASN A 52 4.91 -3.83 8.03
C ASN A 52 5.55 -4.52 6.83
N HIS A 53 5.88 -3.73 5.82
CA HIS A 53 6.30 -4.26 4.53
C HIS A 53 7.53 -3.57 4.01
N LEU A 54 8.36 -4.36 3.34
CA LEU A 54 9.49 -3.89 2.57
C LEU A 54 9.52 -4.68 1.27
N ALA A 55 9.54 -4.01 0.13
CA ALA A 55 9.57 -4.66 -1.17
C ALA A 55 10.45 -3.90 -2.16
N SER A 56 11.19 -4.66 -2.96
CA SER A 56 11.79 -4.22 -4.21
C SER A 56 11.34 -5.20 -5.29
N ASN A 57 10.76 -4.71 -6.37
CA ASN A 57 10.25 -5.53 -7.49
C ASN A 57 9.12 -6.53 -7.13
N GLY A 58 8.17 -6.13 -6.28
CA GLY A 58 6.87 -6.81 -6.15
C GLY A 58 6.79 -7.97 -5.14
N ASN A 59 7.90 -8.45 -4.59
CA ASN A 59 7.86 -9.42 -3.49
C ASN A 59 7.71 -8.70 -2.15
N SER A 60 6.51 -8.75 -1.58
CA SER A 60 6.19 -8.19 -0.28
C SER A 60 6.25 -9.26 0.81
N ARG A 61 6.80 -8.91 1.98
CA ARG A 61 6.82 -9.77 3.17
C ARG A 61 6.24 -9.01 4.36
N ASN A 62 5.58 -9.73 5.25
CA ASN A 62 5.15 -9.24 6.56
C ASN A 62 6.37 -9.26 7.49
N LEU A 63 6.78 -8.09 7.96
CA LEU A 63 8.02 -7.88 8.70
C LEU A 63 7.71 -7.21 10.03
N TYR A 64 8.40 -7.67 11.07
CA TYR A 64 8.45 -6.92 12.33
C TYR A 64 9.34 -5.70 12.14
N ILE A 65 9.07 -4.62 12.87
CA ILE A 65 9.92 -3.44 12.87
C ILE A 65 10.56 -3.24 14.24
N GLU A 66 11.82 -2.87 14.24
CA GLU A 66 12.54 -2.38 15.41
C GLU A 66 13.23 -1.06 15.03
N PHE A 67 13.12 -0.06 15.92
CA PHE A 67 13.85 1.20 15.79
C PHE A 67 14.99 1.22 16.80
N LEU A 68 16.22 1.37 16.30
CA LEU A 68 17.45 1.42 17.10
C LEU A 68 18.23 2.68 16.70
N ASN A 69 18.05 3.77 17.45
CA ASN A 69 18.57 5.10 17.10
C ASN A 69 18.08 5.55 15.71
N ASP A 70 19.00 5.77 14.78
CA ASP A 70 18.75 6.13 13.38
C ASP A 70 18.57 4.91 12.47
N ILE A 71 18.50 3.69 13.02
CA ILE A 71 18.30 2.46 12.26
C ILE A 71 16.84 2.02 12.32
N LEU A 72 16.21 1.95 11.15
CA LEU A 72 14.96 1.28 10.90
C LEU A 72 15.25 -0.17 10.46
N SER A 73 14.96 -1.12 11.34
CA SER A 73 15.22 -2.55 11.13
C SER A 73 13.93 -3.29 10.79
N PHE A 74 13.77 -3.70 9.53
CA PHE A 74 12.72 -4.65 9.16
C PHE A 74 13.21 -6.09 9.38
N GLN A 75 12.42 -6.91 10.05
CA GLN A 75 12.84 -8.22 10.51
C GLN A 75 11.92 -9.32 10.02
N GLU A 76 12.47 -10.20 9.20
CA GLU A 76 11.84 -11.47 8.87
C GLU A 76 12.22 -12.48 9.97
N ARG A 77 11.21 -13.01 10.66
CA ARG A 77 11.38 -13.92 11.79
C ARG A 77 10.71 -15.25 11.45
N PHE A 78 11.46 -16.34 11.41
CA PHE A 78 10.93 -17.66 11.02
C PHE A 78 11.66 -18.83 11.68
N TYR A 79 10.95 -19.95 11.80
CA TYR A 79 11.53 -21.25 12.15
C TYR A 79 11.68 -22.07 10.87
N SER A 80 12.75 -22.85 10.74
CA SER A 80 13.05 -23.60 9.52
C SER A 80 13.05 -25.10 9.79
N SER A 81 12.56 -25.89 8.82
CA SER A 81 12.71 -27.35 8.87
C SER A 81 14.19 -27.78 8.87
N SER A 82 15.09 -26.99 8.28
CA SER A 82 16.52 -27.27 8.25
C SER A 82 17.19 -27.29 9.63
N ASP A 83 16.58 -26.64 10.63
CA ASP A 83 17.02 -26.68 12.03
C ASP A 83 16.06 -27.45 12.94
N ASN A 84 15.15 -28.24 12.36
CA ASN A 84 14.05 -28.93 13.04
C ASN A 84 13.18 -27.97 13.88
N TYR A 85 13.01 -26.73 13.43
CA TYR A 85 12.24 -25.69 14.11
C TYR A 85 12.73 -25.38 15.52
N LYS A 86 14.01 -25.65 15.83
CA LYS A 86 14.57 -25.50 17.19
C LYS A 86 15.02 -24.08 17.52
N LYS A 87 15.21 -23.24 16.50
CA LYS A 87 15.69 -21.87 16.69
C LYS A 87 14.90 -20.89 15.84
N LEU A 88 14.71 -19.70 16.40
CA LEU A 88 14.19 -18.57 15.64
C LEU A 88 15.32 -17.99 14.79
N ASN A 89 15.13 -17.97 13.47
CA ASN A 89 16.01 -17.27 12.54
C ASN A 89 15.47 -15.85 12.34
N VAL A 90 16.37 -14.87 12.31
CA VAL A 90 16.05 -13.46 12.09
C VAL A 90 16.91 -12.91 10.97
N VAL A 91 16.28 -12.47 9.89
CA VAL A 91 16.94 -11.72 8.81
C VAL A 91 16.56 -10.25 8.96
N LYS A 92 17.57 -9.39 9.10
CA LYS A 92 17.39 -7.95 9.31
C LYS A 92 17.70 -7.17 8.03
N TYR A 93 16.74 -6.38 7.57
CA TYR A 93 16.88 -5.41 6.49
C TYR A 93 16.98 -4.02 7.12
N ASP A 94 18.21 -3.66 7.48
CA ASP A 94 18.45 -2.43 8.23
C ASP A 94 18.65 -1.26 7.26
N LEU A 95 17.94 -0.18 7.54
CA LEU A 95 18.02 1.09 6.84
C LEU A 95 18.44 2.17 7.83
N LYS A 96 19.51 2.91 7.51
CA LYS A 96 19.90 4.09 8.28
C LYS A 96 19.11 5.30 7.77
N ILE A 97 18.31 5.91 8.63
CA ILE A 97 17.55 7.12 8.32
C ILE A 97 18.51 8.31 8.30
N GLU A 98 18.51 9.04 7.20
CA GLU A 98 19.29 10.28 7.03
C GLU A 98 18.39 11.50 7.21
N GLU A 99 17.18 11.44 6.65
CA GLU A 99 16.17 12.48 6.76
C GLU A 99 14.77 11.86 6.81
N VAL A 100 13.89 12.42 7.64
CA VAL A 100 12.46 12.09 7.61
C VAL A 100 11.61 13.31 7.95
N ASN A 101 10.58 13.55 7.14
CA ASN A 101 9.47 14.46 7.39
C ASN A 101 8.17 13.85 6.84
N ASP A 102 7.04 14.56 6.93
CA ASP A 102 5.73 14.00 6.53
C ASP A 102 5.66 13.49 5.08
N SER A 103 6.44 14.10 4.17
CA SER A 103 6.41 13.81 2.72
C SER A 103 7.62 13.03 2.20
N LEU A 104 8.72 13.03 2.94
CA LEU A 104 10.02 12.55 2.48
C LEU A 104 10.72 11.67 3.53
N LEU A 105 11.27 10.54 3.09
CA LEU A 105 12.15 9.68 3.86
C LEU A 105 13.39 9.37 3.02
N ILE A 106 14.56 9.74 3.50
CA ILE A 106 15.85 9.38 2.90
C ILE A 106 16.52 8.36 3.79
N ALA A 107 16.83 7.18 3.25
CA ALA A 107 17.45 6.10 4.02
C ALA A 107 18.46 5.29 3.21
N THR A 108 19.55 4.89 3.87
CA THR A 108 20.65 4.13 3.27
C THR A 108 20.62 2.66 3.71
N PRO A 109 20.68 1.68 2.80
CA PRO A 109 20.80 0.27 3.14
C PRO A 109 22.13 -0.04 3.85
N VAL A 110 22.07 -0.53 5.08
CA VAL A 110 23.29 -0.82 5.88
C VAL A 110 23.54 -2.30 6.16
N SER A 111 22.50 -3.13 6.21
CA SER A 111 22.68 -4.58 6.32
C SER A 111 22.91 -5.22 4.95
N GLU A 112 23.63 -6.34 4.91
CA GLU A 112 23.83 -7.09 3.65
C GLU A 112 22.50 -7.55 3.03
N ALA A 113 21.48 -7.81 3.84
CA ALA A 113 20.16 -8.19 3.34
C ALA A 113 19.43 -7.00 2.67
N SER A 114 19.48 -5.79 3.25
CA SER A 114 18.87 -4.60 2.65
C SER A 114 19.64 -4.18 1.39
N LYS A 115 20.98 -4.18 1.41
CA LYS A 115 21.79 -3.90 0.21
C LYS A 115 21.45 -4.85 -0.95
N ARG A 116 21.30 -6.15 -0.64
CA ARG A 116 20.90 -7.15 -1.64
C ARG A 116 19.47 -6.94 -2.14
N LEU A 117 18.55 -6.57 -1.26
CA LEU A 117 17.15 -6.33 -1.61
C LEU A 117 17.02 -5.17 -2.62
N PHE A 118 17.66 -4.04 -2.33
CA PHE A 118 17.62 -2.83 -3.15
C PHE A 118 18.68 -2.82 -4.28
N LYS A 119 19.58 -3.81 -4.30
CA LYS A 119 20.72 -3.89 -5.22
C LYS A 119 21.55 -2.60 -5.21
N SER A 120 21.66 -1.96 -4.05
CA SER A 120 22.32 -0.67 -3.86
C SER A 120 22.86 -0.55 -2.44
N SER A 121 23.91 0.25 -2.27
CA SER A 121 24.39 0.73 -0.96
C SER A 121 24.26 2.25 -0.82
N GLU A 122 23.65 2.90 -1.80
CA GLU A 122 23.42 4.35 -1.82
C GLU A 122 22.11 4.70 -1.10
N ALA A 123 22.00 5.95 -0.67
CA ALA A 123 20.77 6.49 -0.10
C ALA A 123 19.61 6.39 -1.10
N ILE A 124 18.46 5.98 -0.60
CA ILE A 124 17.21 5.87 -1.36
C ILE A 124 16.27 6.96 -0.86
N THR A 125 15.72 7.71 -1.80
CA THR A 125 14.68 8.70 -1.52
C THR A 125 13.31 8.07 -1.70
N PHE A 126 12.51 8.09 -0.64
CA PHE A 126 11.13 7.64 -0.62
C PHE A 126 10.20 8.83 -0.39
N PHE A 127 9.11 8.85 -1.13
CA PHE A 127 8.03 9.81 -0.98
C PHE A 127 6.87 9.14 -0.26
N ASN A 128 6.27 9.83 0.70
CA ASN A 128 5.03 9.36 1.31
C ASN A 128 3.93 9.36 0.24
N GLN A 129 3.30 8.21 0.05
CA GLN A 129 2.31 7.95 -0.97
C GLN A 129 1.15 8.96 -0.91
N GLU A 130 0.72 9.37 0.29
CA GLU A 130 -0.37 10.33 0.50
C GLU A 130 -0.06 11.73 -0.06
N PHE A 131 1.22 12.08 -0.21
CA PHE A 131 1.68 13.39 -0.68
C PHE A 131 2.04 13.38 -2.18
N ILE A 132 1.89 12.27 -2.88
CA ILE A 132 2.16 12.20 -4.32
C ILE A 132 1.06 12.91 -5.08
N GLN A 133 1.46 13.88 -5.89
CA GLN A 133 0.57 14.65 -6.75
C GLN A 133 1.12 14.70 -8.17
N ASP A 134 0.22 14.72 -9.15
CA ASP A 134 0.56 14.92 -10.55
C ASP A 134 -0.48 15.83 -11.20
N SER A 135 -0.19 17.12 -11.23
CA SER A 135 -1.06 18.13 -11.88
C SER A 135 -1.14 17.97 -13.40
N SER A 136 -0.26 17.18 -14.01
CA SER A 136 -0.28 16.89 -15.45
C SER A 136 -1.13 15.66 -15.80
N PHE A 137 -1.65 14.96 -14.79
CA PHE A 137 -2.49 13.78 -15.00
C PHE A 137 -3.89 14.16 -15.48
N VAL A 138 -4.25 13.73 -16.69
CA VAL A 138 -5.57 13.86 -17.28
C VAL A 138 -6.23 12.50 -17.37
N PHE A 139 -7.28 12.28 -16.58
CA PHE A 139 -8.09 11.06 -16.60
C PHE A 139 -9.04 11.04 -17.81
N GLU A 140 -9.10 9.91 -18.51
CA GLU A 140 -10.02 9.71 -19.64
C GLU A 140 -11.03 8.60 -19.37
N LYS A 141 -10.54 7.42 -19.00
CA LYS A 141 -11.36 6.23 -18.77
C LYS A 141 -10.60 5.20 -17.93
N LEU A 142 -11.30 4.49 -17.05
CA LEU A 142 -10.78 3.32 -16.36
C LEU A 142 -11.74 2.15 -16.50
N THR A 143 -11.21 1.00 -16.92
CA THR A 143 -11.91 -0.28 -16.89
C THR A 143 -11.27 -1.19 -15.83
N PHE A 144 -12.09 -1.81 -15.00
CA PHE A 144 -11.66 -2.73 -13.95
C PHE A 144 -12.40 -4.06 -14.06
N HIS A 145 -11.65 -5.16 -13.93
CA HIS A 145 -12.19 -6.50 -13.96
C HIS A 145 -11.67 -7.36 -12.83
N THR A 146 -12.52 -8.23 -12.31
CA THR A 146 -12.11 -9.37 -11.50
C THR A 146 -12.54 -10.67 -12.16
N SER A 147 -11.72 -11.71 -12.08
CA SER A 147 -12.11 -13.08 -12.45
C SER A 147 -12.77 -13.79 -11.28
N ALA A 148 -13.42 -14.92 -11.58
CA ALA A 148 -13.80 -15.88 -10.56
C ALA A 148 -12.55 -16.45 -9.85
N CYS A 149 -12.78 -17.04 -8.68
CA CYS A 149 -11.79 -17.71 -7.83
C CYS A 149 -12.41 -18.99 -7.25
N PHE A 150 -11.63 -19.82 -6.56
CA PHE A 150 -12.20 -20.91 -5.76
C PHE A 150 -12.73 -20.35 -4.43
N GLY A 151 -14.00 -19.93 -4.44
CA GLY A 151 -14.67 -19.31 -3.30
C GLY A 151 -15.73 -18.29 -3.71
N SER A 152 -16.06 -17.36 -2.82
CA SER A 152 -17.09 -16.32 -3.03
C SER A 152 -16.50 -15.00 -3.55
N CYS A 153 -15.45 -15.04 -4.37
CA CYS A 153 -14.88 -13.80 -4.92
C CYS A 153 -15.86 -13.19 -5.92
N PRO A 154 -16.23 -11.91 -5.78
CA PRO A 154 -17.12 -11.28 -6.73
C PRO A 154 -16.46 -11.16 -8.11
N VAL A 155 -17.24 -11.40 -9.15
CA VAL A 155 -16.85 -11.08 -10.54
C VAL A 155 -17.40 -9.69 -10.83
N ILE A 156 -16.51 -8.75 -11.09
CA ILE A 156 -16.83 -7.33 -11.28
C ILE A 156 -16.31 -6.93 -12.66
N HIS A 157 -17.12 -6.19 -13.40
CA HIS A 157 -16.73 -5.47 -14.60
C HIS A 157 -17.22 -4.03 -14.48
N LEU A 158 -16.29 -3.10 -14.38
CA LEU A 158 -16.53 -1.69 -14.11
C LEU A 158 -15.88 -0.86 -15.22
N GLU A 159 -16.58 0.15 -15.72
CA GLU A 159 -16.05 1.21 -16.57
C GLU A 159 -16.44 2.55 -15.96
N ILE A 160 -15.45 3.45 -15.80
CA ILE A 160 -15.63 4.82 -15.34
C ILE A 160 -15.07 5.74 -16.43
N SER A 161 -15.86 6.71 -16.87
CA SER A 161 -15.46 7.69 -17.89
C SER A 161 -15.16 9.06 -17.28
N SER A 162 -14.47 9.92 -18.03
CA SER A 162 -14.09 11.28 -17.59
C SER A 162 -15.27 12.21 -17.29
N ASP A 163 -16.45 11.90 -17.82
CA ASP A 163 -17.72 12.56 -17.50
C ASP A 163 -18.36 12.03 -16.21
N LYS A 164 -17.63 11.21 -15.43
CA LYS A 164 -18.03 10.58 -14.16
C LYS A 164 -19.11 9.51 -14.30
N THR A 165 -19.50 9.15 -15.52
CA THR A 165 -20.44 8.04 -15.74
C THR A 165 -19.77 6.72 -15.42
N LEU A 166 -20.57 5.81 -14.87
CA LEU A 166 -20.15 4.49 -14.43
C LEU A 166 -21.08 3.43 -15.01
N LYS A 167 -20.48 2.38 -15.58
CA LYS A 167 -21.15 1.13 -15.95
C LYS A 167 -20.57 0.01 -15.10
N TYR A 168 -21.44 -0.76 -14.47
CA TYR A 168 -21.04 -1.77 -13.50
C TYR A 168 -21.82 -3.06 -13.73
N SER A 169 -21.12 -4.15 -13.95
CA SER A 169 -21.69 -5.49 -14.08
C SER A 169 -21.04 -6.37 -13.03
N SER A 170 -21.84 -7.04 -12.22
CA SER A 170 -21.34 -7.79 -11.09
C SER A 170 -22.07 -9.11 -10.87
N ASN A 171 -21.34 -10.08 -10.31
CA ASN A 171 -21.86 -11.30 -9.73
C ASN A 171 -21.26 -11.48 -8.33
N PHE A 172 -22.10 -11.27 -7.32
CA PHE A 172 -21.78 -11.46 -5.91
C PHE A 172 -22.44 -12.73 -5.39
N TYR A 173 -21.82 -13.33 -4.39
CA TYR A 173 -22.33 -14.50 -3.69
C TYR A 173 -22.80 -14.10 -2.30
N LYS A 174 -23.85 -14.76 -1.80
CA LYS A 174 -24.36 -14.51 -0.44
C LYS A 174 -23.31 -14.90 0.60
N GLU A 175 -23.34 -14.19 1.72
CA GLU A 175 -22.49 -14.50 2.86
C GLU A 175 -22.73 -15.95 3.31
N LYS A 176 -21.66 -16.75 3.44
CA LYS A 176 -21.67 -18.18 3.84
C LYS A 176 -22.25 -19.17 2.82
N SER A 177 -22.52 -18.76 1.57
CA SER A 177 -22.90 -19.69 0.50
C SER A 177 -22.16 -19.38 -0.80
N PHE A 178 -21.33 -20.32 -1.26
CA PHE A 178 -20.60 -20.23 -2.53
C PHE A 178 -21.48 -20.48 -3.75
N ASN A 179 -22.69 -21.02 -3.53
CA ASN A 179 -23.59 -21.48 -4.60
C ASN A 179 -24.80 -20.55 -4.79
N GLU A 180 -24.99 -19.57 -3.91
CA GLU A 180 -26.13 -18.66 -3.99
C GLU A 180 -25.67 -17.25 -4.37
N THR A 181 -26.21 -16.74 -5.46
CA THR A 181 -25.99 -15.36 -5.90
C THR A 181 -26.73 -14.38 -5.00
N ASP A 182 -26.06 -13.29 -4.62
CA ASP A 182 -26.68 -12.09 -4.07
C ASP A 182 -27.30 -11.31 -5.24
N THR A 183 -28.60 -11.50 -5.47
CA THR A 183 -29.32 -10.89 -6.60
C THR A 183 -29.52 -9.38 -6.46
N ALA A 184 -29.36 -8.83 -5.25
CA ALA A 184 -29.45 -7.39 -5.01
C ALA A 184 -28.18 -6.69 -5.52
N ARG A 185 -27.03 -7.30 -5.29
CA ARG A 185 -25.72 -6.78 -5.73
C ARG A 185 -25.26 -7.31 -7.09
N SER A 186 -26.01 -8.22 -7.70
CA SER A 186 -25.67 -8.81 -9.00
C SER A 186 -26.58 -8.32 -10.12
N GLY A 187 -25.99 -8.16 -11.30
CA GLY A 187 -26.65 -7.66 -12.51
C GLY A 187 -25.85 -6.55 -13.18
N ASN A 188 -26.51 -5.80 -14.06
CA ASN A 188 -25.93 -4.64 -14.71
C ASN A 188 -26.53 -3.37 -14.10
N PHE A 189 -25.68 -2.37 -13.91
CA PHE A 189 -26.00 -1.12 -13.25
C PHE A 189 -25.33 0.05 -13.94
N THR A 190 -25.97 1.20 -13.88
CA THR A 190 -25.38 2.49 -14.24
C THR A 190 -25.39 3.43 -13.04
N GLY A 191 -24.45 4.36 -13.03
CA GLY A 191 -24.35 5.37 -11.99
C GLY A 191 -23.51 6.56 -12.43
N THR A 192 -23.33 7.50 -11.52
CA THR A 192 -22.47 8.66 -11.72
C THR A 192 -21.72 8.92 -10.43
N LEU A 193 -20.39 9.05 -10.50
CA LEU A 193 -19.60 9.42 -9.33
C LEU A 193 -19.91 10.87 -8.95
N SER A 194 -20.00 11.14 -7.65
CA SER A 194 -19.95 12.51 -7.16
C SER A 194 -18.56 13.10 -7.41
N ASP A 195 -18.45 14.43 -7.41
CA ASP A 195 -17.17 15.13 -7.58
C ASP A 195 -16.11 14.63 -6.59
N LYS A 196 -16.51 14.46 -5.32
CA LYS A 196 -15.65 13.94 -4.26
C LYS A 196 -15.10 12.55 -4.57
N LEU A 197 -15.96 11.62 -4.98
CA LEU A 197 -15.53 10.24 -5.29
C LEU A 197 -14.68 10.18 -6.56
N PHE A 198 -14.94 11.08 -7.52
CA PHE A 198 -14.15 11.17 -8.73
C PHE A 198 -12.76 11.76 -8.46
N ASP A 199 -12.66 12.77 -7.59
CA ASP A 199 -11.38 13.30 -7.13
C ASP A 199 -10.59 12.24 -6.34
N GLU A 200 -11.25 11.51 -5.44
CA GLU A 200 -10.64 10.39 -4.70
C GLU A 200 -10.10 9.31 -5.64
N LEU A 201 -10.87 8.92 -6.67
CA LEU A 201 -10.40 7.98 -7.69
C LEU A 201 -9.14 8.51 -8.39
N ARG A 202 -9.14 9.78 -8.80
CA ARG A 202 -8.00 10.40 -9.48
C ARG A 202 -6.75 10.38 -8.59
N ASP A 203 -6.91 10.75 -7.32
CA ASP A 203 -5.82 10.78 -6.36
C ASP A 203 -5.27 9.36 -6.12
N LEU A 204 -6.15 8.37 -5.93
CA LEU A 204 -5.74 6.96 -5.78
C LEU A 204 -5.00 6.43 -7.02
N ILE A 205 -5.39 6.82 -8.24
CA ILE A 205 -4.67 6.44 -9.46
C ILE A 205 -3.26 7.01 -9.44
N ILE A 206 -3.10 8.30 -9.15
CA ILE A 206 -1.81 8.99 -9.09
C ILE A 206 -0.92 8.37 -8.01
N GLN A 207 -1.43 8.26 -6.79
CA GLN A 207 -0.71 7.75 -5.63
C GLN A 207 -0.30 6.29 -5.79
N SER A 208 -1.10 5.49 -6.49
CA SER A 208 -0.77 4.09 -6.77
C SER A 208 0.41 3.91 -7.72
N LYS A 209 0.83 4.99 -8.40
CA LYS A 209 1.85 5.01 -9.45
C LYS A 209 1.63 3.92 -10.51
N ILE A 210 0.38 3.53 -10.77
CA ILE A 210 0.04 2.42 -11.68
C ILE A 210 0.64 2.59 -13.08
N THR A 211 0.79 3.84 -13.53
CA THR A 211 1.38 4.21 -14.83
C THR A 211 2.89 3.89 -14.93
N ALA A 212 3.58 3.81 -13.79
CA ALA A 212 5.00 3.49 -13.68
C ALA A 212 5.26 2.00 -13.36
N LEU A 213 4.22 1.21 -13.08
CA LEU A 213 4.36 -0.21 -12.79
C LEU A 213 4.65 -0.97 -14.09
N GLN A 214 5.90 -1.40 -14.25
CA GLN A 214 6.27 -2.28 -15.35
C GLN A 214 5.67 -3.67 -15.13
N GLY A 215 4.85 -4.13 -16.07
CA GLY A 215 4.56 -5.55 -16.27
C GLY A 215 3.71 -6.24 -15.20
N GLY A 216 2.38 -6.02 -15.25
CA GLY A 216 1.39 -6.95 -14.69
C GLY A 216 1.35 -8.33 -15.41
N GLN A 217 2.43 -8.74 -16.07
CA GLN A 217 2.49 -9.98 -16.87
C GLN A 217 3.32 -11.09 -16.22
N ASN A 218 4.16 -10.76 -15.23
CA ASN A 218 5.00 -11.74 -14.53
C ASN A 218 4.52 -12.07 -13.11
N GLN A 219 3.29 -11.71 -12.77
CA GLN A 219 2.75 -11.99 -11.44
C GLN A 219 2.16 -13.39 -11.41
N MET A 220 2.64 -14.18 -10.44
CA MET A 220 2.41 -15.61 -10.29
C MET A 220 0.90 -15.94 -10.41
N LEU A 221 0.46 -16.44 -11.57
CA LEU A 221 -0.88 -16.98 -11.80
C LEU A 221 -0.89 -18.45 -11.37
N CYS A 222 -0.65 -18.71 -10.09
CA CYS A 222 -0.37 -20.07 -9.60
C CYS A 222 -1.42 -20.61 -8.62
N CYS A 223 -2.43 -19.82 -8.27
CA CYS A 223 -3.41 -20.16 -7.25
C CYS A 223 -4.83 -19.92 -7.74
N ASP A 224 -5.81 -20.45 -7.01
CA ASP A 224 -7.23 -20.25 -7.29
C ASP A 224 -7.76 -18.87 -6.85
N GLY A 225 -6.90 -17.85 -6.87
CA GLY A 225 -7.22 -16.47 -6.52
C GLY A 225 -7.84 -15.69 -7.69
N ALA A 226 -8.64 -14.67 -7.37
CA ALA A 226 -9.22 -13.79 -8.38
C ALA A 226 -8.12 -12.96 -9.06
N ILE A 227 -8.11 -12.97 -10.40
CA ILE A 227 -7.28 -12.09 -11.22
C ILE A 227 -7.99 -10.75 -11.36
N LYS A 228 -7.25 -9.68 -11.11
CA LYS A 228 -7.66 -8.29 -11.21
C LYS A 228 -6.99 -7.68 -12.44
N THR A 229 -7.77 -7.00 -13.28
CA THR A 229 -7.28 -6.27 -14.45
C THR A 229 -7.72 -4.82 -14.35
N ILE A 230 -6.79 -3.89 -14.57
CA ILE A 230 -7.05 -2.46 -14.71
C ILE A 230 -6.56 -2.02 -16.09
N ILE A 231 -7.43 -1.34 -16.82
CA ILE A 231 -7.13 -0.69 -18.09
C ILE A 231 -7.38 0.80 -17.90
N LEU A 232 -6.32 1.60 -17.88
CA LEU A 232 -6.39 3.04 -17.63
C LEU A 232 -6.02 3.80 -18.89
N TYR A 233 -6.90 4.72 -19.30
CA TYR A 233 -6.66 5.72 -20.31
C TYR A 233 -6.40 7.06 -19.63
N HIS A 234 -5.23 7.65 -19.91
CA HIS A 234 -4.78 8.90 -19.32
C HIS A 234 -3.79 9.60 -20.24
N ASN A 235 -3.82 10.93 -20.34
CA ASN A 235 -2.85 11.69 -21.13
C ASN A 235 -2.65 11.17 -22.59
N GLY A 236 -3.70 10.63 -23.22
CA GLY A 236 -3.66 9.99 -24.54
C GLY A 236 -2.98 8.62 -24.57
N LEU A 237 -2.63 8.04 -23.42
CA LEU A 237 -1.92 6.78 -23.24
C LEU A 237 -2.86 5.70 -22.66
N ARG A 238 -2.57 4.44 -22.98
CA ARG A 238 -3.25 3.27 -22.42
C ARG A 238 -2.28 2.47 -21.55
N THR A 239 -2.59 2.36 -20.27
CA THR A 239 -1.91 1.50 -19.30
C THR A 239 -2.73 0.24 -19.04
N TYR A 240 -2.11 -0.93 -19.17
CA TYR A 240 -2.73 -2.22 -18.88
C TYR A 240 -2.01 -2.90 -17.72
N TYR A 241 -2.75 -3.24 -16.68
CA TYR A 241 -2.22 -3.88 -15.49
C TYR A 241 -3.08 -5.09 -15.12
N LYS A 242 -2.44 -6.24 -14.88
CA LYS A 242 -3.11 -7.49 -14.56
C LYS A 242 -2.37 -8.19 -13.43
N VAL A 243 -3.09 -8.77 -12.48
CA VAL A 243 -2.48 -9.32 -11.29
C VAL A 243 -3.42 -10.27 -10.55
N MET A 244 -2.90 -11.30 -9.89
CA MET A 244 -3.66 -12.04 -8.87
C MET A 244 -3.46 -11.43 -7.47
N PHE A 245 -2.20 -11.17 -7.10
CA PHE A 245 -1.79 -10.58 -5.82
C PHE A 245 -1.16 -9.19 -6.01
N GLU A 246 -1.92 -8.15 -5.73
CA GLU A 246 -1.49 -6.77 -5.96
C GLU A 246 -0.34 -6.34 -5.03
N PRO A 247 0.62 -5.55 -5.53
CA PRO A 247 1.55 -4.84 -4.68
C PRO A 247 0.79 -3.85 -3.79
N ARG A 248 1.30 -3.64 -2.57
CA ARG A 248 0.63 -2.82 -1.54
C ARG A 248 0.31 -1.41 -2.01
N ILE A 249 1.13 -0.83 -2.90
CA ILE A 249 0.90 0.49 -3.51
C ILE A 249 -0.43 0.60 -4.28
N LEU A 250 -0.95 -0.52 -4.82
CA LEU A 250 -2.22 -0.55 -5.55
C LEU A 250 -3.44 -0.90 -4.67
N ARG A 251 -3.22 -1.26 -3.40
CA ARG A 251 -4.26 -1.86 -2.55
C ARG A 251 -5.46 -0.94 -2.37
N GLU A 252 -5.22 0.35 -2.16
CA GLU A 252 -6.30 1.33 -1.94
C GLU A 252 -7.11 1.57 -3.21
N LEU A 253 -6.45 1.73 -4.37
CA LEU A 253 -7.12 1.83 -5.66
C LEU A 253 -7.98 0.59 -5.95
N ILE A 254 -7.43 -0.62 -5.77
CA ILE A 254 -8.17 -1.87 -5.99
C ILE A 254 -9.34 -2.00 -5.01
N SER A 255 -9.14 -1.62 -3.74
CA SER A 255 -10.20 -1.62 -2.73
C SER A 255 -11.34 -0.70 -3.14
N PHE A 256 -11.04 0.55 -3.51
CA PHE A 256 -12.01 1.54 -3.99
C PHE A 256 -12.82 0.99 -5.16
N LEU A 257 -12.17 0.40 -6.17
CA LEU A 257 -12.84 -0.14 -7.36
C LEU A 257 -13.71 -1.36 -7.03
N THR A 258 -13.32 -2.17 -6.03
CA THR A 258 -14.04 -3.38 -5.63
C THR A 258 -15.30 -3.06 -4.82
N THR A 259 -15.28 -1.98 -4.03
CA THR A 259 -16.39 -1.58 -3.14
C THR A 259 -17.15 -0.35 -3.64
N ILE A 260 -16.98 0.03 -4.91
CA ILE A 260 -17.64 1.21 -5.49
C ILE A 260 -19.17 1.14 -5.42
N ASP A 261 -19.74 -0.07 -5.46
CA ASP A 261 -21.18 -0.32 -5.37
C ASP A 261 -21.78 0.05 -4.01
N GLN A 262 -20.94 0.19 -2.98
CA GLN A 262 -21.35 0.60 -1.64
C GLN A 262 -21.36 2.14 -1.48
N ASN A 263 -20.71 2.86 -2.41
CA ASN A 263 -20.45 4.29 -2.30
C ASN A 263 -21.16 5.12 -3.38
N VAL A 264 -21.68 4.47 -4.43
CA VAL A 264 -22.39 5.10 -5.54
C VAL A 264 -23.83 4.63 -5.56
N ASP A 265 -24.78 5.54 -5.79
CA ASP A 265 -26.17 5.19 -6.04
C ASP A 265 -26.30 4.55 -7.44
N LEU A 266 -26.44 3.23 -7.47
CA LEU A 266 -26.47 2.42 -8.69
C LEU A 266 -27.91 2.09 -9.09
N LYS A 267 -28.23 2.33 -10.36
CA LYS A 267 -29.52 1.97 -10.95
C LYS A 267 -29.37 0.73 -11.81
N LYS A 268 -30.13 -0.32 -11.47
CA LYS A 268 -30.14 -1.58 -12.23
C LYS A 268 -30.71 -1.35 -13.63
N VAL A 269 -30.09 -1.96 -14.63
CA VAL A 269 -30.49 -1.88 -16.04
C VAL A 269 -30.49 -3.27 -16.68
N GLU A 270 -31.31 -3.45 -17.72
CA GLU A 270 -31.34 -4.69 -18.52
C GLU A 270 -30.28 -4.72 -19.61
N GLU A 271 -29.70 -3.55 -19.95
CA GLU A 271 -28.65 -3.42 -20.95
C GLU A 271 -27.42 -4.25 -20.56
N LYS A 272 -26.87 -4.97 -21.54
CA LYS A 272 -25.57 -5.65 -21.39
C LYS A 272 -24.47 -4.73 -21.89
N PHE A 273 -23.49 -4.48 -21.05
CA PHE A 273 -22.32 -3.67 -21.43
C PHE A 273 -21.30 -4.51 -22.20
N SER A 274 -20.73 -3.92 -23.26
CA SER A 274 -19.51 -4.41 -23.89
C SER A 274 -18.35 -3.58 -23.35
N LEU A 275 -17.64 -4.13 -22.36
CA LEU A 275 -16.48 -3.49 -21.74
C LEU A 275 -15.19 -4.14 -22.28
N GLU A 276 -14.18 -3.31 -22.50
CA GLU A 276 -12.84 -3.74 -22.94
C GLU A 276 -12.16 -4.65 -21.91
N ARG A 277 -11.50 -5.74 -22.33
CA ARG A 277 -10.90 -6.77 -21.44
C ARG A 277 -9.40 -6.94 -21.63
#